data_AF-A0A1M6SQ37-F1
#
_entry.id   AF-A0A1M6SQ37-F1
#
_cell.length_a   1.000
_cell.length_b   1.000
_cell.length_c   1.000
_cell.angle_alpha   90.00
_cell.angle_beta   90.00
_cell.angle_gamma   90.00
#
_symmetry.space_group_name_H-M   'P 1'
#
loop_
_entity.id
_entity.type
_entity.pdbx_description
1 polymer ?
#
loop_
_entity_poly.entity_id
_entity_poly.type
_entity_poly.pdbx_seq_one_letter_code
_entity_poly.pdbx_strand_id
1 'polypeptide(L)'
;MHILLPCPPTMAPSKIVQYLKGRSSRMIQDEFPELKKKYWGQHLWARGYFCSTVGSVNEETIRKYIASQEIDDIKNNFRVEE
;
A
#
# COMPACT_ATOMS: atom_id res chain seq x y z
N MET A 1 -0.01 1.28 -3.99
CA MET A 1 0.59 1.75 -2.73
C MET A 1 1.94 1.08 -2.57
N HIS A 2 3.00 1.90 -2.48
CA HIS A 2 4.35 1.45 -2.19
C HIS A 2 4.79 2.04 -0.85
N ILE A 3 5.38 1.23 0.04
CA ILE A 3 5.85 1.67 1.34
C ILE A 3 7.31 1.23 1.50
N LEU A 4 8.19 2.19 1.81
CA LEU A 4 9.51 1.92 2.34
C LEU A 4 9.47 2.14 3.86
N LEU A 5 9.77 1.10 4.64
CA LEU A 5 9.73 1.19 6.10
C LEU A 5 10.92 0.48 6.75
N PRO A 6 11.50 1.02 7.84
CA PRO A 6 12.37 0.26 8.71
C PRO A 6 11.51 -0.73 9.51
N CYS A 7 11.99 -1.96 9.69
CA CYS A 7 11.28 -2.98 10.47
C CYS A 7 12.21 -3.78 11.40
N PRO A 8 11.72 -4.21 12.57
CA PRO A 8 12.50 -5.09 13.44
C PRO A 8 12.76 -6.45 12.78
N PRO A 9 13.97 -7.04 12.91
CA PRO A 9 14.29 -8.33 12.31
C PRO A 9 13.51 -9.49 12.94
N THR A 10 12.95 -9.29 14.14
CA THR A 10 12.11 -10.26 14.85
C THR A 10 10.67 -10.31 14.33
N MET A 11 10.27 -9.38 13.46
CA MET A 11 8.91 -9.33 12.93
C MET A 11 8.88 -9.86 11.49
N ALA A 12 8.08 -10.90 11.26
CA ALA A 12 7.88 -11.43 9.93
C ALA A 12 7.22 -10.38 8.99
N PRO A 13 7.66 -10.26 7.72
CA PRO A 13 7.04 -9.36 6.75
C PRO A 13 5.52 -9.54 6.61
N SER A 14 5.05 -10.79 6.66
CA SER A 14 3.62 -11.12 6.62
C SER A 14 2.83 -10.48 7.76
N LYS A 15 3.41 -10.43 8.96
CA LYS A 15 2.77 -9.82 10.14
C LYS A 15 2.70 -8.30 10.02
N ILE A 16 3.75 -7.67 9.51
CA ILE A 16 3.76 -6.23 9.23
C ILE A 16 2.65 -5.90 8.23
N VAL A 17 2.58 -6.62 7.11
CA VAL A 17 1.59 -6.39 6.06
C VAL A 17 0.17 -6.67 6.55
N GLN A 18 -0.02 -7.68 7.40
CA GLN A 18 -1.31 -7.95 8.05
C GLN A 18 -1.79 -6.74 8.85
N TYR A 19 -0.92 -6.13 9.66
CA TYR A 19 -1.27 -4.93 10.42
C TYR A 19 -1.57 -3.74 9.51
N LEU A 20 -0.70 -3.47 8.54
CA LEU A 20 -0.85 -2.34 7.63
C LEU A 20 -2.15 -2.44 6.85
N LYS A 21 -2.42 -3.57 6.18
CA LYS A 21 -3.63 -3.75 5.36
C LYS A 21 -4.88 -3.87 6.23
N GLY A 22 -4.82 -4.60 7.34
CA GLY A 22 -5.97 -4.81 8.21
C GLY A 22 -6.41 -3.52 8.90
N ARG A 23 -5.48 -2.79 9.51
CA ARG A 23 -5.80 -1.57 10.25
C ARG A 23 -6.23 -0.45 9.31
N SER A 24 -5.53 -0.25 8.19
CA SER A 24 -5.92 0.76 7.21
C SER A 24 -7.27 0.45 6.57
N SER A 25 -7.55 -0.82 6.23
CA SER A 25 -8.85 -1.22 5.67
C SER A 25 -10.00 -0.82 6.58
N ARG A 26 -9.86 -1.06 7.88
CA ARG A 26 -10.86 -0.69 8.88
C ARG A 26 -10.98 0.83 9.02
N MET A 27 -9.87 1.53 9.21
CA MET A 27 -9.88 2.99 9.40
C MET A 27 -10.49 3.71 8.19
N ILE A 28 -10.12 3.32 6.97
CA ILE A 28 -10.64 3.91 5.73
C ILE A 28 -12.15 3.64 5.61
N GLN A 29 -12.62 2.44 5.88
CA GLN A 29 -14.05 2.12 5.79
C GLN A 29 -14.88 2.74 6.93
N ASP A 30 -14.27 3.00 8.08
CA ASP A 30 -14.92 3.73 9.18
C ASP A 30 -15.04 5.23 8.84
N GLU A 31 -14.03 5.81 8.18
CA GLU A 31 -14.03 7.21 7.70
C GLU A 31 -14.96 7.42 6.51
N PHE A 32 -15.04 6.44 5.59
CA PHE A 32 -15.83 6.49 4.35
C PHE A 32 -16.86 5.35 4.31
N PRO A 33 -18.02 5.50 4.98
CA PRO A 33 -19.04 4.44 5.10
C PRO A 33 -19.58 3.92 3.76
N GLU A 34 -19.54 4.72 2.70
CA GLU A 34 -19.90 4.31 1.34
C GLU A 34 -19.02 3.17 0.82
N LEU A 35 -17.76 3.09 1.26
CA LEU A 35 -16.85 2.02 0.88
C LEU A 35 -17.25 0.67 1.47
N LYS A 36 -17.95 0.65 2.62
CA LYS A 36 -18.46 -0.60 3.22
C LYS A 36 -19.48 -1.30 2.32
N LYS A 37 -20.26 -0.53 1.54
CA LYS A 37 -21.22 -1.07 0.57
C LYS A 37 -20.52 -1.62 -0.66
N LYS A 38 -19.47 -0.93 -1.14
CA LYS A 38 -18.69 -1.33 -2.33
C LYS A 38 -17.78 -2.54 -2.05
N TYR A 39 -17.15 -2.57 -0.88
CA TYR A 39 -16.22 -3.62 -0.45
C TYR A 39 -16.84 -4.47 0.65
N TRP A 40 -17.89 -5.22 0.29
CA TRP A 40 -18.56 -6.13 1.21
C TRP A 40 -17.54 -7.11 1.85
N GLY A 41 -17.72 -7.41 3.13
CA GLY A 41 -16.77 -8.24 3.89
C GLY A 41 -15.48 -7.54 4.30
N GLN A 42 -15.39 -6.21 4.16
CA GLN A 42 -14.23 -5.39 4.53
C GLN A 42 -12.94 -5.72 3.76
N HIS A 43 -13.08 -6.23 2.53
CA HIS A 43 -11.97 -6.57 1.66
C HIS A 43 -11.54 -5.37 0.80
N LEU A 44 -10.91 -4.37 1.42
CA LEU A 44 -10.42 -3.19 0.71
C LEU A 44 -9.17 -3.50 -0.13
N TRP A 45 -8.24 -4.29 0.43
CA TRP A 45 -6.97 -4.60 -0.21
C TRP A 45 -7.00 -5.97 -0.88
N ALA A 46 -6.30 -6.12 -2.01
CA ALA A 46 -6.05 -7.42 -2.64
C ALA A 46 -5.42 -8.40 -1.63
N ARG A 47 -5.60 -9.72 -1.80
CA ARG A 47 -5.08 -10.73 -0.86
C ARG A 47 -3.55 -10.74 -0.79
N GLY A 48 -2.89 -10.64 -1.95
CA GLY A 48 -1.43 -10.68 -2.07
C GLY A 48 -0.71 -9.41 -1.60
N TYR A 49 0.61 -9.51 -1.48
CA TYR A 49 1.53 -8.40 -1.29
C TYR A 49 2.89 -8.77 -1.86
N PHE A 50 3.71 -7.77 -2.16
CA PHE A 50 5.10 -7.93 -2.52
C PHE A 50 5.97 -7.29 -1.44
N CYS A 51 7.07 -7.93 -1.08
CA CYS A 51 8.07 -7.36 -0.20
C CYS A 51 9.47 -7.75 -0.69
N SER A 52 10.41 -6.80 -0.59
CA SER A 52 11.82 -7.04 -0.87
C SER A 52 12.67 -6.23 0.10
N THR A 53 13.83 -6.76 0.47
CA THR A 53 14.79 -6.07 1.33
C THR A 53 15.55 -5.01 0.54
N VAL A 54 15.83 -3.88 1.18
CA VAL A 54 16.62 -2.78 0.60
C VAL A 54 17.92 -2.66 1.38
N GLY A 55 19.05 -2.77 0.68
CA GLY A 55 20.37 -2.47 1.23
C GLY A 55 20.70 -0.98 1.11
N SER A 56 21.67 -0.50 1.90
CA SER A 56 22.02 0.93 2.01
C SER A 56 22.37 1.60 0.68
N VAL A 57 23.01 0.87 -0.26
CA VAL A 57 23.36 1.40 -1.59
C VAL A 57 22.11 1.64 -2.47
N ASN A 58 21.02 0.92 -2.22
CA ASN A 58 19.81 0.94 -3.06
C ASN A 58 18.68 1.78 -2.46
N GLU A 59 18.85 2.30 -1.23
CA GLU A 59 17.80 3.02 -0.52
C GLU A 59 17.43 4.34 -1.21
N GLU A 60 18.42 5.10 -1.66
CA GLU A 60 18.18 6.38 -2.34
C GLU A 60 17.42 6.19 -3.66
N THR A 61 17.81 5.18 -4.44
CA THR A 61 17.14 4.83 -5.70
C THR A 61 15.70 4.42 -5.47
N ILE A 62 15.42 3.59 -4.46
CA ILE A 62 14.07 3.15 -4.15
C ILE A 62 13.23 4.30 -3.59
N ARG A 63 13.81 5.18 -2.78
CA ARG A 63 13.13 6.41 -2.31
C ARG A 63 12.73 7.31 -3.48
N LYS A 64 13.63 7.52 -4.46
CA LYS A 64 13.34 8.28 -5.69
C LYS A 64 12.23 7.62 -6.50
N TYR A 65 12.26 6.30 -6.65
CA TYR A 65 11.22 5.54 -7.36
C TYR A 65 9.84 5.66 -6.71
N ILE A 66 9.76 5.54 -5.37
CA ILE A 66 8.48 5.69 -4.66
C ILE A 66 7.95 7.11 -4.82
N ALA A 67 8.81 8.13 -4.74
CA ALA A 67 8.42 9.51 -4.95
C ALA A 67 7.94 9.77 -6.40
N SER A 68 8.55 9.13 -7.41
CA SER A 68 8.13 9.28 -8.80
C SER A 68 6.83 8.54 -9.14
N GLN A 69 6.51 7.46 -8.42
CA GLN A 69 5.25 6.72 -8.60
C GLN A 69 4.02 7.62 -8.40
N GLU A 70 4.04 8.54 -7.43
CA GLU A 70 2.94 9.49 -7.25
C GLU A 70 2.73 10.40 -8.47
N ILE A 71 3.82 10.78 -9.14
CA ILE A 71 3.79 11.67 -10.31
C ILE A 71 3.30 10.92 -11.55
N ASP A 72 3.73 9.67 -11.74
CA ASP A 72 3.34 8.86 -12.89
C ASP A 72 1.89 8.36 -12.78
N ASP A 73 1.40 8.03 -11.58
CA ASP A 73 -0.02 7.67 -11.37
C ASP A 73 -0.95 8.86 -11.69
N ILE A 74 -0.55 10.09 -11.36
CA ILE A 74 -1.30 11.32 -11.72
C ILE A 74 -1.32 11.54 -13.24
N LYS A 75 -0.20 11.29 -13.93
CA LYS A 75 -0.12 11.44 -15.40
C LYS A 75 -0.90 10.37 -16.15
N ASN A 76 -0.96 9.15 -15.62
CA ASN A 76 -1.61 8.00 -16.24
C ASN A 76 -3.03 7.76 -15.70
N ASN A 77 -3.68 8.79 -15.14
CA ASN A 77 -5.01 8.67 -14.56
C ASN A 77 -5.98 8.07 -15.60
N PHE A 78 -6.32 6.78 -15.41
CA PHE A 78 -7.12 6.00 -16.35
C PHE A 78 -8.50 6.65 -16.47
N ARG A 79 -8.75 7.33 -17.59
CA ARG A 79 -10.07 7.84 -17.94
C ARG A 79 -10.85 6.71 -18.59
N VAL A 80 -11.90 6.24 -17.92
CA VAL A 80 -12.95 5.48 -18.58
C VAL A 80 -13.82 6.54 -19.26
N GLU A 81 -13.65 6.69 -20.57
CA GLU A 81 -14.59 7.48 -21.37
C GLU A 81 -15.94 6.73 -21.40
N GLU A 82 -17.05 7.47 -21.23
CA GLU A 82 -18.43 6.96 -21.26
C GLU A 82 -18.83 6.42 -22.63
#